data_AF-A0A3M7CNR7-F1
#
_entry.id   AF-A0A3M7CNR7-F1
#
_cell.length_a   1.000
_cell.length_b   1.000
_cell.length_c   1.000
_cell.angle_alpha   90.00
_cell.angle_beta   90.00
_cell.angle_gamma   90.00
#
_symmetry.space_group_name_H-M   'P 1'
#
loop_
_entity.id
_entity.type
_entity.pdbx_description
1 polymer ?
#
loop_
_entity_poly.entity_id
_entity_poly.type
_entity_poly.pdbx_seq_one_letter_code
_entity_poly.pdbx_strand_id
1 'polypeptide(L)'
;MKYDDKRKLLFIVCDGMIIGQGNDRPTPRIVLDILGVPENVDPEPLSFESLGEGLKQHNMAKIYSGLYEVQGHIVPFIVVVKVGKPSEVSRPGNRGKRDSQMLLMRFLNRVHYNLPMAPMELELHHQIRNVIGVNPTFYEFLLQIDADTVVAPDAANRFVSAFLHDTKLIAVCGETALSNAKHSMITMMQVYEYYISHNLTKAFESLFGSVTCLPGCFTMYRIRAAESGKPLFVSREIVEDYSQIRVDTLHMKNLLHLGEDRFLTTLLLKHHSKFKTKYIMRAHAWTIAPDSWAVFMSQRRRWINSTVHNLIELIPLQQLCGFCCFSMRFVVFLDLLSTLVQPVIVGYIAYLIYQCISHPDTVPVTAFILLGAIYGLQAIIFILRRKWEMIGWMLIYICATPVFACALPLYSFWYMDDFSWGNTRMVTGESGKQILMSDEGKFDPDSIPKKRWEEYQAELWEDAATHKDMDARSEISGVSYGTKSYHPAMSMYGGENFPPSRPMSQFGVPSPMYGPFGGSRMSLAPSESGMGMGMPRNYSGSEMEMADLQLPSDDAILAEIRDILRNADLMTITKKSIKAELERRFGVPLDSRRQYIGSATEAILSGQL
;
A
#
# COMPACT_ATOMS: atom_id res chain seq x y z
N MET A 1 11.75 -12.17 -14.75
CA MET A 1 12.23 -12.96 -13.57
C MET A 1 12.06 -14.45 -13.88
N LYS A 2 13.12 -15.26 -13.81
CA LYS A 2 13.24 -16.68 -14.21
C LYS A 2 12.83 -17.71 -13.13
N TYR A 3 11.96 -17.34 -12.19
CA TYR A 3 11.35 -18.31 -11.27
C TYR A 3 10.12 -18.92 -11.94
N ASP A 4 9.77 -20.18 -11.63
CA ASP A 4 8.67 -20.92 -12.25
C ASP A 4 7.36 -20.12 -12.28
N ASP A 5 6.81 -19.90 -13.47
CA ASP A 5 5.59 -19.11 -13.72
C ASP A 5 4.37 -19.68 -13.00
N LYS A 6 4.29 -21.01 -12.90
CA LYS A 6 3.19 -21.72 -12.23
C LYS A 6 3.18 -21.53 -10.72
N ARG A 7 4.26 -20.98 -10.16
CA ARG A 7 4.46 -20.78 -8.72
C ARG A 7 4.48 -19.30 -8.35
N LYS A 8 4.03 -18.42 -9.24
CA LYS A 8 3.97 -16.98 -9.04
C LYS A 8 2.55 -16.48 -9.14
N LEU A 9 2.27 -15.44 -8.36
CA LEU A 9 1.12 -14.57 -8.49
C LEU A 9 1.63 -13.14 -8.42
N LEU A 10 1.34 -12.34 -9.43
CA LEU A 10 1.59 -10.90 -9.37
C LEU A 10 0.46 -10.25 -8.57
N PHE A 11 0.76 -9.67 -7.42
CA PHE A 11 -0.22 -8.96 -6.60
C PHE A 11 0.13 -7.48 -6.60
N ILE A 12 -0.69 -6.66 -7.23
CA ILE A 12 -0.43 -5.23 -7.46
C ILE A 12 -1.51 -4.42 -6.75
N VAL A 13 -1.11 -3.44 -5.94
CA VAL A 13 -2.04 -2.53 -5.27
C VAL A 13 -1.85 -1.13 -5.82
N CYS A 14 -2.89 -0.59 -6.44
CA CYS A 14 -2.94 0.82 -6.81
C CYS A 14 -3.58 1.61 -5.67
N ASP A 15 -2.78 2.44 -4.98
CA ASP A 15 -3.20 3.19 -3.81
C ASP A 15 -3.94 4.49 -4.18
N GLY A 16 -5.20 4.34 -4.57
CA GLY A 16 -6.07 5.45 -4.93
C GLY A 16 -6.13 5.73 -6.43
N MET A 17 -7.12 6.53 -6.83
CA MET A 17 -7.27 7.03 -8.20
C MET A 17 -6.39 8.26 -8.41
N ILE A 18 -5.07 8.05 -8.50
CA ILE A 18 -4.07 9.13 -8.63
C ILE A 18 -3.58 9.24 -10.07
N ILE A 19 -3.46 10.47 -10.56
CA ILE A 19 -2.78 10.79 -11.83
C ILE A 19 -1.39 11.30 -11.47
N GLY A 20 -0.35 10.58 -11.92
CA GLY A 20 1.04 10.98 -11.72
C GLY A 20 1.40 12.21 -12.55
N GLN A 21 2.36 13.01 -12.07
CA GLN A 21 2.86 14.16 -12.83
C GLN A 21 3.36 13.72 -14.22
N GLY A 22 2.93 14.41 -15.26
CA GLY A 22 3.30 14.09 -16.65
C GLY A 22 2.50 12.94 -17.27
N ASN A 23 1.53 12.35 -16.56
CA ASN A 23 0.60 11.36 -17.11
C ASN A 23 -0.76 12.01 -17.39
N ASP A 24 -1.43 11.50 -18.41
CA ASP A 24 -2.79 11.87 -18.83
C ASP A 24 -3.86 10.97 -18.21
N ARG A 25 -3.48 9.77 -17.75
CA ARG A 25 -4.38 8.75 -17.21
C ARG A 25 -4.06 8.38 -15.76
N PRO A 26 -5.06 7.94 -14.98
CA PRO A 26 -4.82 7.43 -13.63
C PRO A 26 -3.88 6.24 -13.62
N THR A 27 -3.02 6.14 -12.59
CA THR A 27 -2.09 5.02 -12.39
C THR A 27 -2.77 3.65 -12.49
N PRO A 28 -3.97 3.41 -11.91
CA PRO A 28 -4.67 2.14 -12.08
C PRO A 28 -4.94 1.79 -13.55
N ARG A 29 -5.33 2.77 -14.38
CA ARG A 29 -5.60 2.53 -15.81
C ARG A 29 -4.32 2.13 -16.54
N ILE A 30 -3.21 2.81 -16.27
CA ILE A 30 -1.91 2.50 -16.87
C ILE A 30 -1.49 1.06 -16.51
N VAL A 31 -1.65 0.66 -15.25
CA VAL A 31 -1.36 -0.72 -14.80
C VAL A 31 -2.24 -1.74 -15.52
N LEU A 32 -3.55 -1.47 -15.61
CA LEU A 32 -4.50 -2.35 -16.29
C LEU A 32 -4.21 -2.48 -17.80
N ASP A 33 -3.82 -1.40 -18.46
CA ASP A 33 -3.39 -1.42 -19.87
C ASP A 33 -2.16 -2.31 -20.08
N ILE A 34 -1.16 -2.17 -19.20
CA ILE A 34 0.07 -2.99 -19.27
C ILE A 34 -0.27 -4.48 -19.15
N LEU A 35 -1.25 -4.81 -18.31
CA LEU A 35 -1.70 -6.18 -18.09
C LEU A 35 -2.72 -6.67 -19.13
N GLY A 36 -3.10 -5.82 -20.08
CA GLY A 36 -4.05 -6.16 -21.15
C GLY A 36 -5.51 -6.26 -20.71
N VAL A 37 -5.89 -5.61 -19.61
CA VAL A 37 -7.29 -5.59 -19.13
C VAL A 37 -8.12 -4.59 -19.96
N PRO A 38 -9.17 -5.04 -20.67
CA PRO A 38 -10.03 -4.17 -21.46
C PRO A 38 -10.70 -3.05 -20.66
N GLU A 39 -11.01 -1.92 -21.30
CA GLU A 39 -11.69 -0.78 -20.65
C GLU A 39 -13.13 -1.07 -20.22
N ASN A 40 -13.80 -2.02 -20.86
CA ASN A 40 -15.16 -2.41 -20.52
C ASN A 40 -15.25 -3.30 -19.27
N VAL A 41 -14.12 -3.79 -18.75
CA VAL A 41 -14.08 -4.54 -17.50
C VAL A 41 -14.02 -3.54 -16.35
N ASP A 42 -15.14 -3.37 -15.65
CA ASP A 42 -15.22 -2.51 -14.47
C ASP A 42 -15.95 -3.22 -13.32
N PRO A 43 -15.23 -3.95 -12.45
CA PRO A 43 -15.82 -4.64 -11.31
C PRO A 43 -16.32 -3.64 -10.27
N GLU A 44 -17.33 -4.06 -9.52
CA GLU A 44 -17.92 -3.24 -8.48
C GLU A 44 -16.90 -2.96 -7.36
N PRO A 45 -16.91 -1.74 -6.79
CA PRO A 45 -16.06 -1.43 -5.65
C PRO A 45 -16.60 -2.13 -4.40
N LEU A 46 -15.71 -2.81 -3.67
CA LEU A 46 -16.05 -3.57 -2.48
C LEU A 46 -15.42 -2.96 -1.23
N SER A 47 -16.18 -2.94 -0.14
CA SER A 47 -15.77 -2.35 1.13
C SER A 47 -14.65 -3.13 1.81
N PHE A 48 -13.72 -2.40 2.43
CA PHE A 48 -12.72 -2.95 3.34
C PHE A 48 -12.29 -1.92 4.38
N GLU A 49 -11.65 -2.44 5.43
CA GLU A 49 -11.11 -1.65 6.52
C GLU A 49 -9.65 -1.25 6.18
N SER A 50 -9.35 0.04 6.28
CA SER A 50 -8.07 0.67 5.95
C SER A 50 -7.53 1.47 7.14
N LEU A 51 -6.28 1.92 7.05
CA LEU A 51 -5.56 2.65 8.09
C LEU A 51 -5.80 4.18 8.08
N GLY A 52 -6.91 4.64 7.48
CA GLY A 52 -7.29 6.05 7.50
C GLY A 52 -7.72 6.54 8.89
N GLU A 53 -7.84 7.85 9.08
CA GLU A 53 -8.38 8.43 10.32
C GLU A 53 -9.89 8.66 10.24
N GLY A 54 -10.60 8.48 11.35
CA GLY A 54 -12.05 8.68 11.42
C GLY A 54 -12.78 7.86 10.34
N LEU A 55 -13.68 8.50 9.60
CA LEU A 55 -14.46 7.89 8.52
C LEU A 55 -13.63 7.33 7.35
N LYS A 56 -12.35 7.73 7.22
CA LYS A 56 -11.45 7.24 6.17
C LYS A 56 -10.94 5.83 6.40
N GLN A 57 -11.25 5.23 7.56
CA GLN A 57 -11.03 3.81 7.83
C GLN A 57 -11.87 2.92 6.90
N HIS A 58 -13.07 3.36 6.54
CA HIS A 58 -13.84 2.72 5.48
C HIS A 58 -13.31 3.15 4.13
N ASN A 59 -12.77 2.20 3.38
CA ASN A 59 -12.31 2.38 2.01
C ASN A 59 -12.97 1.31 1.12
N MET A 60 -12.97 1.53 -0.19
CA MET A 60 -13.48 0.56 -1.15
C MET A 60 -12.41 0.29 -2.20
N ALA A 61 -12.38 -0.93 -2.73
CA ALA A 61 -11.46 -1.30 -3.80
C ALA A 61 -12.12 -2.18 -4.85
N LYS A 62 -11.67 -2.01 -6.09
CA LYS A 62 -12.03 -2.83 -7.24
C LYS A 62 -10.97 -3.92 -7.41
N ILE A 63 -11.41 -5.15 -7.66
CA ILE A 63 -10.52 -6.32 -7.80
C ILE A 63 -10.53 -6.79 -9.25
N TYR A 64 -9.37 -6.78 -9.87
CA TYR A 64 -9.16 -7.30 -11.21
C TYR A 64 -8.24 -8.52 -11.13
N SER A 65 -8.49 -9.53 -11.93
CA SER A 65 -7.63 -10.70 -12.06
C SER A 65 -7.50 -11.10 -13.52
N GLY A 66 -6.46 -11.86 -13.85
CA GLY A 66 -6.23 -12.34 -15.20
C GLY A 66 -4.90 -13.05 -15.36
N LEU A 67 -4.53 -13.28 -16.61
CA LEU A 67 -3.24 -13.85 -16.99
C LEU A 67 -2.43 -12.78 -17.72
N TYR A 68 -1.21 -12.54 -17.28
CA TYR A 68 -0.27 -11.66 -17.95
C TYR A 68 0.66 -12.49 -18.82
N GLU A 69 0.58 -12.28 -20.13
CA GLU A 69 1.42 -12.95 -21.12
C GLU A 69 2.48 -11.99 -21.65
N VAL A 70 3.76 -12.34 -21.48
CA VAL A 70 4.88 -11.55 -22.01
C VAL A 70 6.05 -12.45 -22.34
N GLN A 71 6.60 -12.35 -23.55
CA GLN A 71 7.78 -13.11 -23.99
C GLN A 71 7.68 -14.62 -23.75
N GLY A 72 6.49 -15.21 -23.93
CA GLY A 72 6.23 -16.63 -23.70
C GLY A 72 6.09 -17.05 -22.23
N HIS A 73 6.12 -16.10 -21.30
CA HIS A 73 5.78 -16.31 -19.89
C HIS A 73 4.30 -15.97 -19.66
N ILE A 74 3.60 -16.84 -18.92
CA ILE A 74 2.19 -16.64 -18.54
C ILE A 74 2.12 -16.69 -17.02
N VAL A 75 1.80 -15.56 -16.39
CA VAL A 75 1.74 -15.44 -14.93
C VAL A 75 0.38 -14.88 -14.51
N PRO A 76 -0.34 -15.52 -13.57
CA PRO A 76 -1.57 -14.95 -13.05
C PRO A 76 -1.29 -13.66 -12.29
N PHE A 77 -2.21 -12.71 -12.36
CA PHE A 77 -2.14 -11.46 -11.63
C PHE A 77 -3.45 -11.15 -10.91
N ILE A 78 -3.33 -10.33 -9.87
CA ILE A 78 -4.41 -9.61 -9.21
C ILE A 78 -4.00 -8.14 -9.09
N VAL A 79 -4.92 -7.25 -9.46
CA VAL A 79 -4.81 -5.80 -9.23
C VAL A 79 -5.90 -5.36 -8.27
N VAL A 80 -5.49 -4.79 -7.15
CA VAL A 80 -6.38 -4.14 -6.18
C VAL A 80 -6.32 -2.64 -6.42
N VAL A 81 -7.40 -2.04 -6.90
CA VAL A 81 -7.49 -0.60 -7.13
C VAL A 81 -8.31 0.03 -6.01
N LYS A 82 -7.66 0.74 -5.10
CA LYS A 82 -8.37 1.48 -4.05
C LYS A 82 -9.05 2.69 -4.66
N VAL A 83 -10.33 2.88 -4.36
CA VAL A 83 -11.15 3.95 -4.94
C VAL A 83 -11.80 4.86 -3.90
N GLY A 84 -11.67 4.56 -2.61
CA GLY A 84 -12.32 5.36 -1.57
C GLY A 84 -13.83 5.13 -1.54
N LYS A 85 -14.50 5.78 -0.59
CA LYS A 85 -15.96 5.84 -0.63
C LYS A 85 -16.43 6.77 -1.76
N PRO A 86 -17.66 6.60 -2.27
CA PRO A 86 -18.24 7.51 -3.26
C PRO A 86 -18.27 8.98 -2.83
N SER A 87 -18.28 9.25 -1.51
CA SER A 87 -18.23 10.60 -0.93
C SER A 87 -16.84 11.25 -1.03
N GLU A 88 -15.79 10.48 -1.28
CA GLU A 88 -14.42 11.00 -1.36
C GLU A 88 -14.12 11.55 -2.74
N VAL A 89 -13.79 12.84 -2.82
CA VAL A 89 -13.50 13.52 -4.10
C VAL A 89 -12.00 13.81 -4.30
N SER A 90 -11.25 13.98 -3.22
CA SER A 90 -9.83 14.34 -3.29
C SER A 90 -8.95 13.14 -3.00
N ARG A 91 -8.15 12.71 -3.99
CA ARG A 91 -7.25 11.54 -3.89
C ARG A 91 -7.97 10.32 -3.30
N PRO A 92 -9.11 9.93 -3.89
CA PRO A 92 -10.00 8.96 -3.26
C PRO A 92 -9.30 7.61 -3.16
N GLY A 93 -9.44 6.98 -1.99
CA GLY A 93 -8.85 5.67 -1.68
C GLY A 93 -7.36 5.64 -1.34
N ASN A 94 -6.62 6.73 -1.53
CA ASN A 94 -5.19 6.80 -1.22
C ASN A 94 -4.95 6.88 0.29
N ARG A 95 -4.17 5.94 0.86
CA ARG A 95 -3.84 5.88 2.30
C ARG A 95 -2.37 5.54 2.57
N GLY A 96 -1.54 5.53 1.54
CA GLY A 96 -0.11 5.30 1.62
C GLY A 96 0.31 3.82 1.55
N LYS A 97 1.62 3.62 1.44
CA LYS A 97 2.25 2.30 1.27
C LYS A 97 1.94 1.34 2.43
N ARG A 98 1.98 1.82 3.67
CA ARG A 98 1.64 1.03 4.87
C ARG A 98 0.23 0.42 4.79
N ASP A 99 -0.76 1.20 4.35
CA ASP A 99 -2.13 0.71 4.19
C ASP A 99 -2.22 -0.36 3.10
N SER A 100 -1.52 -0.17 1.97
CA SER A 100 -1.44 -1.18 0.91
C SER A 100 -0.79 -2.49 1.37
N GLN A 101 0.28 -2.39 2.17
CA GLN A 101 0.90 -3.57 2.78
C GLN A 101 -0.06 -4.24 3.78
N MET A 102 -0.74 -3.45 4.62
CA MET A 102 -1.69 -3.94 5.60
C MET A 102 -2.87 -4.67 4.96
N LEU A 103 -3.40 -4.19 3.84
CA LEU A 103 -4.47 -4.84 3.08
C LEU A 103 -4.14 -6.31 2.80
N LEU A 104 -2.97 -6.56 2.22
CA LEU A 104 -2.53 -7.93 1.91
C LEU A 104 -2.20 -8.74 3.17
N MET A 105 -1.51 -8.12 4.15
CA MET A 105 -1.16 -8.79 5.41
C MET A 105 -2.39 -9.24 6.19
N ARG A 106 -3.43 -8.39 6.25
CA ARG A 106 -4.71 -8.66 6.90
C ARG A 106 -5.49 -9.75 6.18
N PHE A 107 -5.55 -9.71 4.85
CA PHE A 107 -6.13 -10.78 4.05
C PHE A 107 -5.47 -12.13 4.34
N LEU A 108 -4.14 -12.22 4.23
CA LEU A 108 -3.40 -13.46 4.48
C LEU A 108 -3.51 -13.92 5.94
N ASN A 109 -3.50 -13.00 6.90
CA ASN A 109 -3.76 -13.31 8.31
C ASN A 109 -5.13 -13.97 8.48
N ARG A 110 -6.19 -13.35 7.95
CA ARG A 110 -7.57 -13.88 8.04
C ARG A 110 -7.69 -15.24 7.36
N VAL A 111 -7.00 -15.45 6.23
CA VAL A 111 -6.92 -16.75 5.56
C VAL A 111 -6.28 -17.81 6.47
N HIS A 112 -5.13 -17.50 7.08
CA HIS A 112 -4.40 -18.48 7.89
C HIS A 112 -5.06 -18.80 9.24
N TYR A 113 -5.79 -17.86 9.82
CA TYR A 113 -6.49 -18.04 11.09
C TYR A 113 -7.98 -18.39 10.93
N ASN A 114 -8.47 -18.57 9.69
CA ASN A 114 -9.87 -18.77 9.35
C ASN A 114 -10.80 -17.75 10.05
N LEU A 115 -10.48 -16.47 9.89
CA LEU A 115 -11.21 -15.35 10.50
C LEU A 115 -12.23 -14.76 9.50
N PRO A 116 -13.28 -14.08 10.00
CA PRO A 116 -14.20 -13.33 9.15
C PRO A 116 -13.49 -12.26 8.32
N MET A 117 -13.88 -12.15 7.05
CA MET A 117 -13.30 -11.29 6.01
C MET A 117 -14.30 -10.23 5.55
N ALA A 118 -13.79 -9.06 5.17
CA ALA A 118 -14.59 -8.00 4.55
C ALA A 118 -14.96 -8.37 3.09
N PRO A 119 -15.95 -7.71 2.47
CA PRO A 119 -16.42 -8.06 1.12
C PRO A 119 -15.30 -8.08 0.08
N MET A 120 -14.40 -7.09 0.11
CA MET A 120 -13.25 -7.02 -0.78
C MET A 120 -12.27 -8.19 -0.58
N GLU A 121 -12.06 -8.62 0.67
CA GLU A 121 -11.17 -9.74 0.98
C GLU A 121 -11.78 -11.09 0.61
N LEU A 122 -13.11 -11.23 0.71
CA LEU A 122 -13.84 -12.40 0.22
C LEU A 122 -13.72 -12.51 -1.30
N GLU A 123 -13.86 -11.40 -2.01
CA GLU A 123 -13.63 -11.35 -3.46
C GLU A 123 -12.18 -11.69 -3.81
N LEU A 124 -11.19 -11.15 -3.07
CA LEU A 124 -9.80 -11.56 -3.23
C LEU A 124 -9.60 -13.06 -3.02
N HIS A 125 -10.23 -13.64 -2.01
CA HIS A 125 -10.17 -15.09 -1.77
C HIS A 125 -10.76 -15.84 -2.97
N HIS A 126 -11.93 -15.42 -3.46
CA HIS A 126 -12.58 -16.01 -4.63
C HIS A 126 -11.70 -15.95 -5.87
N GLN A 127 -11.12 -14.78 -6.18
CA GLN A 127 -10.25 -14.61 -7.33
C GLN A 127 -9.00 -15.50 -7.26
N ILE A 128 -8.37 -15.61 -6.08
CA ILE A 128 -7.19 -16.46 -5.89
C ILE A 128 -7.56 -17.95 -5.95
N ARG A 129 -8.64 -18.35 -5.26
CA ARG A 129 -8.98 -19.76 -5.07
C ARG A 129 -9.78 -20.36 -6.21
N ASN A 130 -10.79 -19.67 -6.70
CA ASN A 130 -11.77 -20.19 -7.65
C ASN A 130 -11.43 -19.82 -9.09
N VAL A 131 -10.92 -18.61 -9.32
CA VAL A 131 -10.57 -18.15 -10.68
C VAL A 131 -9.15 -18.58 -11.05
N ILE A 132 -8.16 -18.25 -10.22
CA ILE A 132 -6.76 -18.66 -10.45
C ILE A 132 -6.54 -20.13 -10.08
N GLY A 133 -7.34 -20.68 -9.17
CA GLY A 133 -7.31 -22.11 -8.84
C GLY A 133 -6.29 -22.51 -7.78
N VAL A 134 -5.77 -21.56 -6.99
CA VAL A 134 -4.75 -21.82 -5.95
C VAL A 134 -5.30 -21.46 -4.58
N ASN A 135 -5.20 -22.34 -3.59
CA ASN A 135 -5.57 -21.98 -2.23
C ASN A 135 -4.59 -20.88 -1.72
N PRO A 136 -5.07 -19.73 -1.22
CA PRO A 136 -4.16 -18.65 -0.80
C PRO A 136 -3.19 -19.07 0.32
N THR A 137 -3.52 -20.09 1.12
CA THR A 137 -2.62 -20.65 2.15
C THR A 137 -1.37 -21.34 1.59
N PHE A 138 -1.35 -21.65 0.30
CA PHE A 138 -0.22 -22.32 -0.35
C PHE A 138 0.90 -21.36 -0.73
N TYR A 139 0.66 -20.04 -0.75
CA TYR A 139 1.73 -19.08 -0.90
C TYR A 139 2.60 -19.06 0.37
N GLU A 140 3.86 -19.47 0.23
CA GLU A 140 4.81 -19.55 1.34
C GLU A 140 5.65 -18.28 1.52
N PHE A 141 5.85 -17.54 0.42
CA PHE A 141 6.73 -16.38 0.37
C PHE A 141 6.03 -15.18 -0.26
N LEU A 142 6.35 -13.99 0.25
CA LEU A 142 5.92 -12.70 -0.30
C LEU A 142 7.14 -11.88 -0.67
N LEU A 143 7.34 -11.60 -1.96
CA LEU A 143 8.38 -10.70 -2.44
C LEU A 143 7.79 -9.29 -2.64
N GLN A 144 8.26 -8.33 -1.85
CA GLN A 144 7.90 -6.92 -1.98
C GLN A 144 8.89 -6.19 -2.89
N ILE A 145 8.34 -5.41 -3.82
CA ILE A 145 9.08 -4.64 -4.82
C ILE A 145 8.40 -3.27 -4.95
N ASP A 146 9.19 -2.19 -4.90
CA ASP A 146 8.68 -0.84 -5.18
C ASP A 146 8.52 -0.64 -6.70
N ALA A 147 7.58 0.21 -7.13
CA ALA A 147 7.25 0.38 -8.56
C ALA A 147 8.41 0.95 -9.42
N ASP A 148 9.38 1.61 -8.80
CA ASP A 148 10.58 2.18 -9.44
C ASP A 148 11.78 1.23 -9.41
N THR A 149 11.58 -0.04 -9.01
CA THR A 149 12.65 -1.00 -8.79
C THR A 149 12.64 -2.11 -9.83
N VAL A 150 13.76 -2.26 -10.53
CA VAL A 150 14.01 -3.35 -11.48
C VAL A 150 14.78 -4.45 -10.80
N VAL A 151 14.26 -5.68 -10.82
CA VAL A 151 14.86 -6.84 -10.15
C VAL A 151 15.62 -7.73 -11.13
N ALA A 152 16.76 -8.27 -10.69
CA ALA A 152 17.54 -9.21 -11.50
C ALA A 152 16.72 -10.48 -11.84
N PRO A 153 16.90 -11.07 -13.02
CA PRO A 153 16.08 -12.20 -13.45
C PRO A 153 16.07 -13.38 -12.47
N ASP A 154 17.17 -13.65 -11.78
CA ASP A 154 17.32 -14.77 -10.86
C ASP A 154 17.13 -14.42 -9.38
N ALA A 155 16.71 -13.19 -9.07
CA ALA A 155 16.50 -12.70 -7.70
C ALA A 155 15.59 -13.61 -6.87
N ALA A 156 14.40 -13.98 -7.38
CA ALA A 156 13.47 -14.83 -6.65
C ALA A 156 14.03 -16.24 -6.39
N ASN A 157 14.72 -16.84 -7.36
CA ASN A 157 15.40 -18.13 -7.17
C ASN A 157 16.43 -18.05 -6.03
N ARG A 158 17.20 -16.96 -5.96
CA ARG A 158 18.21 -16.73 -4.91
C ARG A 158 17.57 -16.56 -3.53
N PHE A 159 16.46 -15.84 -3.41
CA PHE A 159 15.73 -15.71 -2.15
C PHE A 159 15.12 -17.04 -1.68
N VAL A 160 14.38 -17.72 -2.56
CA VAL A 160 13.74 -19.01 -2.24
C VAL A 160 14.80 -20.03 -1.83
N SER A 161 15.93 -20.10 -2.56
CA SER A 161 17.05 -20.97 -2.20
C SER A 161 17.58 -20.68 -0.78
N ALA A 162 17.67 -19.42 -0.37
CA ALA A 162 18.09 -19.06 0.99
C ALA A 162 17.08 -19.57 2.04
N PHE A 163 15.79 -19.38 1.82
CA PHE A 163 14.74 -19.88 2.72
C PHE A 163 14.69 -21.42 2.81
N LEU A 164 14.98 -22.12 1.71
CA LEU A 164 15.05 -23.58 1.75
C LEU A 164 16.28 -24.07 2.52
N HIS A 165 17.37 -23.31 2.49
CA HIS A 165 18.60 -23.67 3.20
C HIS A 165 18.52 -23.41 4.72
N ASP A 166 17.87 -22.33 5.15
CA ASP A 166 17.69 -22.01 6.57
C ASP A 166 16.20 -21.73 6.88
N THR A 167 15.55 -22.70 7.53
CA THR A 167 14.13 -22.63 7.93
C THR A 167 13.87 -21.57 9.01
N LYS A 168 14.91 -21.09 9.70
CA LYS A 168 14.80 -19.98 10.67
C LYS A 168 14.81 -18.61 10.02
N LEU A 169 14.96 -18.48 8.69
CA LEU A 169 14.80 -17.20 8.01
C LEU A 169 13.33 -16.80 7.95
N ILE A 170 13.00 -15.63 8.51
CA ILE A 170 11.67 -15.00 8.38
C ILE A 170 11.64 -13.97 7.24
N ALA A 171 12.76 -13.31 6.96
CA ALA A 171 12.86 -12.34 5.87
C ALA A 171 14.29 -12.23 5.33
N VAL A 172 14.39 -11.95 4.03
CA VAL A 172 15.66 -11.81 3.33
C VAL A 172 15.60 -10.64 2.34
N CYS A 173 16.54 -9.70 2.44
CA CYS A 173 16.71 -8.61 1.46
C CYS A 173 17.95 -8.83 0.57
N GLY A 174 17.95 -8.21 -0.60
CA GLY A 174 19.05 -8.26 -1.57
C GLY A 174 19.81 -6.95 -1.72
N GLU A 175 20.88 -6.96 -2.52
CA GLU A 175 21.63 -5.75 -2.90
C GLU A 175 20.75 -4.85 -3.77
N THR A 176 20.47 -3.64 -3.28
CA THR A 176 19.78 -2.60 -4.04
C THR A 176 20.81 -1.55 -4.48
N ALA A 177 20.99 -1.42 -5.80
CA ALA A 177 21.92 -0.48 -6.42
C ALA A 177 21.17 0.65 -7.13
N LEU A 178 21.89 1.69 -7.55
CA LEU A 178 21.32 2.82 -8.29
C LEU A 178 21.44 2.61 -9.80
N SER A 179 20.35 2.82 -10.54
CA SER A 179 20.35 2.80 -12.01
C SER A 179 20.82 4.14 -12.61
N ASN A 180 20.57 5.25 -11.92
CA ASN A 180 20.83 6.61 -12.39
C ASN A 180 22.04 7.29 -11.73
N ALA A 181 23.04 6.51 -11.31
CA ALA A 181 24.21 6.98 -10.55
C ALA A 181 24.91 8.23 -11.12
N LYS A 182 24.98 8.34 -12.45
CA LYS A 182 25.70 9.40 -13.19
C LYS A 182 24.79 10.51 -13.75
N HIS A 183 23.50 10.53 -13.39
CA HIS A 183 22.53 11.44 -14.02
C HIS A 183 22.68 12.89 -13.57
N SER A 184 22.97 13.13 -12.29
CA SER A 184 23.21 14.48 -11.75
C SER A 184 24.25 14.48 -10.64
N MET A 185 24.76 15.65 -10.25
CA MET A 185 25.65 15.75 -9.08
C MET A 185 24.98 15.20 -7.80
N ILE A 186 23.65 15.35 -7.69
CA ILE A 186 22.86 14.83 -6.57
C ILE A 186 22.85 13.30 -6.57
N THR A 187 22.71 12.64 -7.73
CA THR A 187 22.80 11.18 -7.79
C THR A 187 24.23 10.69 -7.52
N MET A 188 25.24 11.41 -8.03
CA MET A 188 26.65 11.05 -7.89
C MET A 188 27.11 10.99 -6.43
N MET A 189 26.71 11.97 -5.60
CA MET A 189 27.07 12.00 -4.19
C MET A 189 26.38 10.91 -3.34
N GLN A 190 25.31 10.29 -3.87
CA GLN A 190 24.53 9.26 -3.18
C GLN A 190 25.07 7.83 -3.40
N VAL A 191 25.82 7.58 -4.48
CA VAL A 191 26.24 6.22 -4.87
C VAL A 191 26.99 5.51 -3.76
N TYR A 192 27.96 6.20 -3.17
CA TYR A 192 28.78 5.65 -2.10
C TYR A 192 27.96 5.37 -0.84
N GLU A 193 27.12 6.34 -0.45
CA GLU A 193 26.26 6.22 0.72
C GLU A 193 25.31 5.02 0.60
N TYR A 194 24.64 4.89 -0.55
CA TYR A 194 23.79 3.74 -0.84
C TYR A 194 24.55 2.42 -0.73
N TYR A 195 25.79 2.37 -1.25
CA TYR A 195 26.60 1.17 -1.16
C TYR A 195 26.95 0.82 0.29
N ILE A 196 27.32 1.81 1.11
CA ILE A 196 27.58 1.58 2.53
C ILE A 196 26.30 1.11 3.25
N SER A 197 25.19 1.83 3.09
CA SER A 197 23.96 1.60 3.86
C SER A 197 23.17 0.35 3.41
N HIS A 198 23.12 0.08 2.10
CA HIS A 198 22.33 -1.02 1.52
C HIS A 198 23.16 -2.27 1.18
N ASN A 199 24.50 -2.22 1.23
CA ASN A 199 25.36 -3.38 1.03
C ASN A 199 26.21 -3.70 2.27
N LEU A 200 27.14 -2.82 2.65
CA LEU A 200 28.13 -3.16 3.70
C LEU A 200 27.49 -3.29 5.08
N THR A 201 26.69 -2.32 5.50
CA THR A 201 25.98 -2.37 6.79
C THR A 201 25.07 -3.58 6.84
N LYS A 202 24.29 -3.83 5.77
CA LYS A 202 23.40 -5.00 5.70
C LYS A 202 24.15 -6.32 5.74
N ALA A 203 25.29 -6.41 5.06
CA ALA A 203 26.15 -7.59 5.11
C ALA A 203 26.69 -7.82 6.52
N PHE A 204 27.11 -6.75 7.22
CA PHE A 204 27.56 -6.82 8.60
C PHE A 204 26.45 -7.28 9.55
N GLU A 205 25.26 -6.65 9.52
CA GLU A 205 24.11 -7.05 10.34
C GLU A 205 23.67 -8.50 10.09
N SER A 206 23.77 -8.94 8.83
CA SER A 206 23.44 -10.30 8.40
C SER A 206 24.37 -11.37 9.03
N LEU A 207 25.58 -11.01 9.48
CA LEU A 207 26.45 -11.93 10.23
C LEU A 207 25.81 -12.34 11.57
N PHE A 208 25.09 -11.42 12.20
CA PHE A 208 24.36 -11.67 13.44
C PHE A 208 22.99 -12.31 13.20
N GLY A 209 22.53 -12.39 11.94
CA GLY A 209 21.18 -12.87 11.61
C GLY A 209 20.07 -11.89 12.01
N SER A 210 20.41 -10.61 12.15
CA SER A 210 19.48 -9.55 12.58
C SER A 210 19.70 -8.29 11.74
N VAL A 211 19.42 -8.36 10.44
CA VAL A 211 19.27 -7.14 9.63
C VAL A 211 18.16 -6.28 10.23
N THR A 212 18.52 -5.09 10.71
CA THR A 212 17.64 -4.23 11.53
C THR A 212 16.68 -3.37 10.72
N CYS A 213 16.91 -3.29 9.42
CA CYS A 213 16.08 -2.58 8.46
C CYS A 213 16.13 -3.32 7.13
N LEU A 214 15.03 -3.96 6.77
CA LEU A 214 14.82 -4.57 5.46
C LEU A 214 14.24 -3.51 4.52
N PRO A 215 14.87 -3.22 3.36
CA PRO A 215 14.34 -2.25 2.41
C PRO A 215 13.00 -2.71 1.83
N GLY A 216 11.97 -1.88 1.82
CA GLY A 216 10.67 -2.26 1.23
C GLY A 216 10.70 -2.42 -0.29
N CYS A 217 11.70 -1.85 -0.96
CA CYS A 217 11.86 -1.96 -2.40
C CYS A 217 12.29 -3.34 -2.89
N PHE A 218 12.90 -4.18 -2.04
CA PHE A 218 13.46 -5.46 -2.46
C PHE A 218 13.71 -6.44 -1.30
N THR A 219 12.62 -6.94 -0.71
CA THR A 219 12.67 -7.92 0.39
C THR A 219 11.65 -9.03 0.19
N MET A 220 12.06 -10.27 0.45
CA MET A 220 11.17 -11.43 0.51
C MET A 220 10.91 -11.85 1.96
N TYR A 221 9.65 -12.10 2.30
CA TYR A 221 9.18 -12.53 3.62
C TYR A 221 8.63 -13.95 3.56
N ARG A 222 8.82 -14.71 4.63
CA ARG A 222 8.20 -16.03 4.84
C ARG A 222 6.86 -15.85 5.55
N ILE A 223 5.78 -16.26 4.90
CA ILE A 223 4.42 -16.08 5.40
C ILE A 223 4.14 -16.99 6.60
N ARG A 224 4.62 -18.24 6.56
CA ARG A 224 4.43 -19.26 7.59
C ARG A 224 5.68 -20.09 7.86
N ALA A 225 5.81 -20.61 9.08
CA ALA A 225 6.91 -21.47 9.47
C ALA A 225 6.90 -22.78 8.67
N ALA A 226 8.07 -23.21 8.18
CA ALA A 226 8.21 -24.41 7.34
C ALA A 226 7.72 -25.68 8.04
N GLU A 227 8.06 -25.84 9.33
CA GLU A 227 7.78 -27.07 10.08
C GLU A 227 6.38 -27.10 10.69
N SER A 228 5.94 -25.99 11.28
CA SER A 228 4.68 -25.95 12.04
C SER A 228 3.50 -25.38 11.27
N GLY A 229 3.73 -24.76 10.11
CA GLY A 229 2.69 -24.05 9.35
C GLY A 229 2.14 -22.80 10.03
N LYS A 230 2.65 -22.43 11.23
CA LYS A 230 2.19 -21.25 11.97
C LYS A 230 2.53 -19.96 11.21
N PRO A 231 1.60 -18.98 11.14
CA PRO A 231 1.87 -17.68 10.54
C PRO A 231 3.06 -16.98 11.20
N LEU A 232 3.93 -16.39 10.37
CA LEU A 232 5.10 -15.62 10.78
C LEU A 232 4.94 -14.16 10.36
N PHE A 233 5.20 -13.83 9.10
CA PHE A 233 5.09 -12.45 8.60
C PHE A 233 3.70 -11.83 8.81
N VAL A 234 2.66 -12.67 8.77
CA VAL A 234 1.26 -12.26 8.96
C VAL A 234 0.69 -12.77 10.30
N SER A 235 1.54 -12.95 11.33
CA SER A 235 1.05 -13.31 12.66
C SER A 235 0.17 -12.22 13.26
N ARG A 236 -0.70 -12.62 14.21
CA ARG A 236 -1.68 -11.71 14.82
C ARG A 236 -1.02 -10.49 15.45
N GLU A 237 0.08 -10.69 16.16
CA GLU A 237 0.81 -9.65 16.89
C GLU A 237 1.42 -8.61 15.94
N ILE A 238 1.96 -9.06 14.80
CA ILE A 238 2.50 -8.14 13.78
C ILE A 238 1.37 -7.34 13.14
N VAL A 239 0.28 -8.00 12.75
CA VAL A 239 -0.86 -7.32 12.09
C VAL A 239 -1.49 -6.32 13.04
N GLU A 240 -1.68 -6.66 14.32
CA GLU A 240 -2.23 -5.77 15.34
C GLU A 240 -1.34 -4.52 15.53
N ASP A 241 -0.06 -4.69 15.86
CA ASP A 241 0.87 -3.57 16.08
C ASP A 241 1.07 -2.72 14.81
N TYR A 242 1.14 -3.34 13.63
CA TYR A 242 1.35 -2.64 12.37
C TYR A 242 0.09 -1.89 11.89
N SER A 243 -1.09 -2.30 12.35
CA SER A 243 -2.38 -1.68 12.03
C SER A 243 -2.74 -0.48 12.91
N GLN A 244 -1.83 -0.02 13.77
CA GLN A 244 -2.08 1.11 14.64
C GLN A 244 -2.38 2.40 13.86
N ILE A 245 -3.62 2.89 14.01
CA ILE A 245 -4.12 4.13 13.38
C ILE A 245 -3.86 5.34 14.25
N ARG A 246 -3.99 5.21 15.58
CA ARG A 246 -3.85 6.34 16.49
C ARG A 246 -2.38 6.67 16.73
N VAL A 247 -1.99 7.86 16.27
CA VAL A 247 -0.59 8.31 16.24
C VAL A 247 -0.42 9.63 17.00
N ASP A 248 -0.49 9.55 18.33
CA ASP A 248 -0.56 10.75 19.18
C ASP A 248 0.80 11.39 19.48
N THR A 249 1.89 10.65 19.35
CA THR A 249 3.23 11.12 19.71
C THR A 249 4.09 11.39 18.49
N LEU A 250 5.02 12.35 18.59
CA LEU A 250 6.00 12.61 17.52
C LEU A 250 6.79 11.34 17.18
N HIS A 251 7.12 10.54 18.19
CA HIS A 251 7.78 9.25 18.00
C HIS A 251 6.95 8.30 17.14
N MET A 252 5.68 8.09 17.48
CA MET A 252 4.80 7.20 16.71
C MET A 252 4.58 7.71 15.29
N LYS A 253 4.50 9.03 15.08
CA LYS A 253 4.38 9.62 13.73
C LYS A 253 5.58 9.31 12.85
N ASN A 254 6.78 9.51 13.38
CA ASN A 254 8.01 9.20 12.66
C ASN A 254 8.17 7.69 12.41
N LEU A 255 7.73 6.85 13.34
CA LEU A 255 7.81 5.40 13.22
C LEU A 255 6.82 4.84 12.17
N LEU A 256 5.56 5.29 12.24
CA LEU A 256 4.45 4.72 11.47
C LEU A 256 4.23 5.38 10.10
N HIS A 257 4.56 6.66 9.93
CA HIS A 257 4.29 7.40 8.68
C HIS A 257 5.52 7.62 7.80
N LEU A 258 6.73 7.55 8.37
CA LEU A 258 7.96 7.90 7.64
C LEU A 258 8.89 6.70 7.35
N GLY A 259 8.74 5.60 8.10
CA GLY A 259 9.63 4.43 8.01
C GLY A 259 8.89 3.12 8.23
N GLU A 260 7.80 2.91 7.50
CA GLU A 260 6.94 1.73 7.63
C GLU A 260 7.70 0.42 7.40
N ASP A 261 8.70 0.39 6.50
CA ASP A 261 9.55 -0.78 6.24
C ASP A 261 10.49 -1.09 7.43
N ARG A 262 11.01 -0.03 8.06
CA ARG A 262 11.84 -0.13 9.27
C ARG A 262 11.03 -0.65 10.44
N PHE A 263 9.86 -0.06 10.66
CA PHE A 263 8.98 -0.49 11.74
C PHE A 263 8.50 -1.93 11.55
N LEU A 264 8.15 -2.31 10.31
CA LEU A 264 7.80 -3.70 10.00
C LEU A 264 8.96 -4.67 10.31
N THR A 265 10.20 -4.29 10.02
CA THR A 265 11.39 -5.08 10.41
C THR A 265 11.52 -5.20 11.93
N THR A 266 11.29 -4.10 12.65
CA THR A 266 11.32 -4.07 14.12
C THR A 266 10.26 -4.99 14.73
N LEU A 267 9.05 -5.03 14.16
CA LEU A 267 7.99 -5.95 14.59
C LEU A 267 8.36 -7.42 14.36
N LEU A 268 9.01 -7.75 13.24
CA LEU A 268 9.52 -9.10 12.99
C LEU A 268 10.54 -9.53 14.05
N LEU A 269 11.49 -8.64 14.38
CA LEU A 269 12.51 -8.91 15.39
C LEU A 269 11.94 -8.98 16.82
N LYS A 270 10.92 -8.17 17.11
CA LYS A 270 10.22 -8.12 18.40
C LYS A 270 9.40 -9.39 18.65
N HIS A 271 8.56 -9.79 17.70
CA HIS A 271 7.57 -10.86 17.88
C HIS A 271 8.11 -12.24 17.49
N HIS A 272 9.10 -12.33 16.59
CA HIS A 272 9.68 -13.58 16.10
C HIS A 272 11.19 -13.65 16.31
N SER A 273 11.65 -13.31 17.51
CA SER A 273 13.08 -13.24 17.89
C SER A 273 13.90 -14.52 17.69
N LYS A 274 13.24 -15.69 17.60
CA LYS A 274 13.90 -16.97 17.31
C LYS A 274 14.22 -17.15 15.82
N PHE A 275 13.65 -16.31 14.97
CA PHE A 275 13.88 -16.26 13.54
C PHE A 275 14.90 -15.17 13.19
N LYS A 276 15.45 -15.27 11.98
CA LYS A 276 16.53 -14.42 11.48
C LYS A 276 16.07 -13.57 10.32
N THR A 277 16.56 -12.35 10.27
CA THR A 277 16.50 -11.47 9.10
C THR A 277 17.88 -11.40 8.46
N LYS A 278 17.97 -11.64 7.14
CA LYS A 278 19.26 -11.70 6.45
C LYS A 278 19.34 -10.84 5.21
N TYR A 279 20.58 -10.54 4.85
CA TYR A 279 20.94 -9.93 3.58
C TYR A 279 21.70 -10.94 2.73
N ILE A 280 21.32 -11.05 1.45
CA ILE A 280 22.04 -11.81 0.44
C ILE A 280 22.52 -10.89 -0.68
N MET A 281 23.84 -10.69 -0.74
CA MET A 281 24.48 -9.91 -1.80
C MET A 281 24.21 -10.45 -3.21
N ARG A 282 23.88 -11.74 -3.33
CA ARG A 282 23.62 -12.37 -4.63
C ARG A 282 22.26 -11.93 -5.20
N ALA A 283 21.22 -11.63 -4.44
CA ALA A 283 20.01 -11.09 -5.06
C ALA A 283 20.23 -9.62 -5.38
N HIS A 284 20.05 -9.19 -6.64
CA HIS A 284 20.29 -7.80 -7.06
C HIS A 284 19.00 -7.14 -7.55
N ALA A 285 18.87 -5.85 -7.26
CA ALA A 285 17.88 -4.95 -7.82
C ALA A 285 18.48 -3.56 -8.06
N TRP A 286 17.85 -2.78 -8.93
CA TRP A 286 18.22 -1.41 -9.26
C TRP A 286 17.04 -0.48 -9.07
N THR A 287 17.24 0.60 -8.34
CA THR A 287 16.24 1.65 -8.08
C THR A 287 16.76 3.01 -8.58
N ILE A 288 15.86 3.99 -8.64
CA ILE A 288 16.14 5.35 -9.11
C ILE A 288 16.32 6.25 -7.88
N ALA A 289 17.51 6.83 -7.71
CA ALA A 289 17.74 7.84 -6.68
C ALA A 289 17.14 9.20 -7.08
N PRO A 290 16.75 10.05 -6.11
CA PRO A 290 16.39 11.43 -6.41
C PRO A 290 17.52 12.17 -7.13
N ASP A 291 17.19 12.84 -8.22
CA ASP A 291 18.12 13.62 -9.04
C ASP A 291 18.02 15.13 -8.81
N SER A 292 16.94 15.60 -8.19
CA SER A 292 16.71 16.98 -7.78
C SER A 292 16.91 17.19 -6.27
N TRP A 293 17.43 18.36 -5.88
CA TRP A 293 17.74 18.69 -4.49
C TRP A 293 16.51 18.66 -3.58
N ALA A 294 15.36 19.19 -4.04
CA ALA A 294 14.14 19.24 -3.23
C ALA A 294 13.62 17.83 -2.89
N VAL A 295 13.59 16.93 -3.87
CA VAL A 295 13.16 15.53 -3.66
C VAL A 295 14.17 14.79 -2.80
N PHE A 296 15.48 15.01 -3.02
CA PHE A 296 16.54 14.46 -2.19
C PHE A 296 16.40 14.87 -0.71
N MET A 297 16.25 16.17 -0.43
CA MET A 297 16.06 16.68 0.94
C MET A 297 14.82 16.09 1.61
N SER A 298 13.70 16.02 0.89
CA SER A 298 12.45 15.43 1.38
C SER A 298 12.62 13.94 1.73
N GLN A 299 13.29 13.17 0.85
CA GLN A 299 13.58 11.76 1.09
C GLN A 299 14.48 11.58 2.32
N ARG A 300 15.57 12.35 2.42
CA ARG A 300 16.55 12.20 3.49
C ARG A 300 16.01 12.58 4.86
N ARG A 301 15.15 13.59 4.93
CA ARG A 301 14.41 13.93 6.13
C ARG A 301 13.61 12.74 6.67
N ARG A 302 12.84 12.07 5.80
CA ARG A 302 12.10 10.85 6.16
C ARG A 302 13.02 9.75 6.68
N TRP A 303 14.09 9.48 5.96
CA TRP A 303 15.01 8.38 6.27
C TRP A 303 15.75 8.61 7.58
N ILE A 304 16.28 9.81 7.82
CA ILE A 304 17.01 10.12 9.05
C ILE A 304 16.06 10.08 10.25
N ASN A 305 14.90 10.74 10.17
CA ASN A 305 13.97 10.78 11.29
C ASN A 305 13.43 9.39 11.63
N SER A 306 13.02 8.60 10.64
CA SER A 306 12.60 7.21 10.87
C SER A 306 13.72 6.32 11.40
N THR A 307 14.97 6.54 10.98
CA THR A 307 16.12 5.78 11.49
C THR A 307 16.29 6.00 12.99
N VAL A 308 16.29 7.25 13.45
CA VAL A 308 16.46 7.56 14.88
C VAL A 308 15.37 6.93 15.73
N HIS A 309 14.10 7.11 15.34
CA HIS A 309 12.97 6.53 16.08
C HIS A 309 12.96 5.00 16.07
N ASN A 310 13.33 4.37 14.95
CA ASN A 310 13.40 2.92 14.87
C ASN A 310 14.56 2.33 15.67
N LEU A 311 15.73 3.01 15.71
CA LEU A 311 16.85 2.58 16.55
C LEU A 311 16.50 2.65 18.04
N ILE A 312 15.72 3.67 18.46
CA ILE A 312 15.19 3.76 19.84
C ILE A 312 14.34 2.53 20.18
N GLU A 313 13.47 2.07 19.26
CA GLU A 313 12.64 0.87 19.47
C GLU A 313 13.43 -0.44 19.49
N LEU A 314 14.58 -0.50 18.81
CA LEU A 314 15.43 -1.69 18.76
C LEU A 314 16.30 -1.88 20.02
N ILE A 315 16.67 -0.79 20.71
CA ILE A 315 17.55 -0.85 21.90
C ILE A 315 16.97 -1.73 23.03
N PRO A 316 15.66 -1.65 23.37
CA PRO A 316 15.06 -2.49 24.42
C PRO A 316 14.98 -3.99 24.06
N LEU A 317 15.14 -4.36 22.78
CA LEU A 317 14.99 -5.76 22.35
C LEU A 317 16.17 -6.61 22.86
N GLN A 318 15.92 -7.33 23.95
CA GLN A 318 16.93 -8.17 24.62
C GLN A 318 17.40 -9.35 23.76
N GLN A 319 16.61 -9.75 22.77
CA GLN A 319 16.80 -10.98 21.99
C GLN A 319 17.51 -10.76 20.65
N LEU A 320 18.14 -9.59 20.45
CA LEU A 320 19.03 -9.38 19.30
C LEU A 320 20.28 -10.24 19.45
N CYS A 321 20.60 -11.02 18.42
CA CYS A 321 21.69 -11.99 18.46
C CYS A 321 23.06 -11.30 18.65
N GLY A 322 23.94 -11.93 19.42
CA GLY A 322 25.36 -11.55 19.52
C GLY A 322 26.22 -12.42 18.61
N PHE A 323 27.33 -11.85 18.13
CA PHE A 323 28.36 -12.59 17.41
C PHE A 323 29.73 -12.16 17.94
N CYS A 324 30.56 -13.14 18.32
CA CYS A 324 31.83 -12.93 19.00
C CYS A 324 31.68 -12.05 20.26
N CYS A 325 32.48 -10.98 20.37
CA CYS A 325 32.53 -10.06 21.51
C CYS A 325 31.51 -8.92 21.43
N PHE A 326 30.68 -8.88 20.39
CA PHE A 326 29.76 -7.77 20.14
C PHE A 326 28.30 -8.22 20.20
N SER A 327 27.48 -7.44 20.89
CA SER A 327 26.02 -7.58 20.87
C SER A 327 25.44 -6.72 19.76
N MET A 328 24.49 -7.23 18.97
CA MET A 328 23.77 -6.38 18.00
C MET A 328 23.09 -5.19 18.66
N ARG A 329 22.65 -5.33 19.92
CA ARG A 329 22.11 -4.21 20.70
C ARG A 329 23.15 -3.11 20.92
N PHE A 330 24.41 -3.48 21.17
CA PHE A 330 25.50 -2.52 21.29
C PHE A 330 25.81 -1.85 19.95
N VAL A 331 25.79 -2.60 18.84
CA VAL A 331 25.93 -2.04 17.48
C VAL A 331 24.82 -1.02 17.18
N VAL A 332 23.56 -1.37 17.46
CA VAL A 332 22.39 -0.48 17.29
C VAL A 332 22.55 0.79 18.13
N PHE A 333 23.01 0.66 19.38
CA PHE A 333 23.30 1.80 20.24
C PHE A 333 24.41 2.70 19.66
N LEU A 334 25.50 2.11 19.17
CA LEU A 334 26.56 2.87 18.51
C LEU A 334 26.08 3.58 17.25
N ASP A 335 25.19 2.96 16.47
CA ASP A 335 24.61 3.56 15.27
C ASP A 335 23.71 4.77 15.62
N LEU A 336 22.90 4.65 16.68
CA LEU A 336 22.10 5.77 17.19
C LEU A 336 23.01 6.91 17.67
N LEU A 337 24.03 6.60 18.47
CA LEU A 337 24.99 7.59 18.97
C LEU A 337 25.74 8.27 17.82
N SER A 338 26.18 7.49 16.83
CA SER A 338 26.85 7.99 15.62
C SER A 338 25.98 9.00 14.90
N THR A 339 24.70 8.68 14.69
CA THR A 339 23.73 9.57 14.01
C THR A 339 23.59 10.93 14.73
N LEU A 340 23.64 10.94 16.07
CA LEU A 340 23.54 12.17 16.87
C LEU A 340 24.85 12.98 16.89
N VAL A 341 26.00 12.31 16.87
CA VAL A 341 27.33 12.94 17.02
C VAL A 341 27.92 13.38 15.68
N GLN A 342 27.42 12.87 14.55
CA GLN A 342 27.88 13.20 13.18
C GLN A 342 28.09 14.72 12.91
N PRO A 343 27.15 15.63 13.26
CA PRO A 343 27.37 17.06 13.02
C PRO A 343 28.55 17.64 13.81
N VAL A 344 28.77 17.14 15.02
CA VAL A 344 29.91 17.53 15.88
C VAL A 344 31.22 17.05 15.29
N ILE A 345 31.26 15.84 14.71
CA ILE A 345 32.44 15.30 14.02
C ILE A 345 32.83 16.19 12.84
N VAL A 346 31.86 16.66 12.05
CA VAL A 346 32.15 17.61 10.95
C VAL A 346 32.74 18.92 11.49
N GLY A 347 32.19 19.46 12.58
CA GLY A 347 32.74 20.65 13.25
C GLY A 347 34.18 20.43 13.75
N TYR A 348 34.46 19.27 14.32
CA TYR A 348 35.81 18.90 14.77
C TYR A 348 36.79 18.76 13.60
N ILE A 349 36.37 18.16 12.47
CA ILE A 349 37.19 18.10 11.25
C ILE A 349 37.52 19.51 10.75
N ALA A 350 36.54 20.43 10.72
CA ALA A 350 36.78 21.83 10.35
C ALA A 350 37.77 22.52 11.30
N TYR A 351 37.68 22.26 12.60
CA TYR A 351 38.64 22.76 13.59
C TYR A 351 40.06 22.21 13.37
N LEU A 352 40.20 20.92 13.06
CA LEU A 352 41.51 20.33 12.74
C LEU A 352 42.13 20.95 11.48
N ILE A 353 41.32 21.21 10.45
CA ILE A 353 41.77 21.91 9.24
C ILE A 353 42.25 23.32 9.59
N TYR A 354 41.48 24.07 10.40
CA TYR A 354 41.88 25.40 10.87
C TYR A 354 43.20 25.37 11.65
N GLN A 355 43.40 24.39 12.54
CA GLN A 355 44.66 24.23 13.27
C GLN A 355 45.83 23.96 12.32
N CYS A 356 45.67 23.07 11.34
CA CYS A 356 46.74 22.75 10.38
C CYS A 356 47.15 23.98 9.55
N ILE A 357 46.21 24.88 9.23
CA ILE A 357 46.48 26.11 8.49
C ILE A 357 47.12 27.17 9.40
N SER A 358 46.63 27.32 10.63
CA SER A 358 47.03 28.42 11.52
C SER A 358 48.30 28.12 12.32
N HIS A 359 48.56 26.85 12.62
CA HIS A 359 49.70 26.38 13.43
C HIS A 359 50.34 25.15 12.74
N PRO A 360 51.13 25.35 11.67
CA PRO A 360 51.70 24.25 10.87
C PRO A 360 52.67 23.36 11.65
N ASP A 361 53.17 23.82 12.80
CA ASP A 361 54.06 23.05 13.68
C ASP A 361 53.33 21.93 14.45
N THR A 362 51.99 22.03 14.58
CA THR A 362 51.16 21.05 15.30
C THR A 362 50.29 20.26 14.33
N VAL A 363 50.83 19.19 13.76
CA VAL A 363 50.07 18.28 12.89
C VAL A 363 49.33 17.24 13.74
N PRO A 364 48.00 17.09 13.61
CA PRO A 364 47.22 16.09 14.34
C PRO A 364 47.41 14.69 13.74
N VAL A 365 48.61 14.11 13.90
CA VAL A 365 49.01 12.83 13.29
C VAL A 365 48.02 11.70 13.60
N THR A 366 47.55 11.61 14.84
CA THR A 366 46.58 10.58 15.25
C THR A 366 45.27 10.64 14.46
N ALA A 367 44.79 11.85 14.14
CA ALA A 367 43.56 12.02 13.36
C ALA A 367 43.74 11.54 11.91
N PHE A 368 44.89 11.84 11.29
CA PHE A 368 45.22 11.36 9.95
C PHE A 368 45.37 9.83 9.90
N ILE A 369 46.02 9.23 10.91
CA ILE A 369 46.13 7.77 11.02
C ILE A 369 44.74 7.14 11.12
N LEU A 370 43.86 7.68 11.97
CA LEU A 370 42.50 7.15 12.13
C LEU A 370 41.67 7.29 10.85
N LEU A 371 41.71 8.46 10.21
CA LEU A 371 41.01 8.72 8.95
C LEU A 371 41.50 7.80 7.83
N GLY A 372 42.83 7.64 7.73
CA GLY A 372 43.48 6.72 6.81
C GLY A 372 43.11 5.26 7.08
N ALA A 373 43.00 4.85 8.34
CA ALA A 373 42.55 3.51 8.70
C ALA A 373 41.09 3.27 8.30
N ILE A 374 40.19 4.22 8.56
CA ILE A 374 38.75 4.08 8.25
C ILE A 374 38.52 3.98 6.73
N TYR A 375 38.98 4.97 5.96
CA TYR A 375 38.77 4.99 4.51
C TYR A 375 39.72 4.04 3.77
N GLY A 376 40.93 3.83 4.28
CA GLY A 376 41.88 2.88 3.71
C GLY A 376 41.39 1.43 3.82
N LEU A 377 40.80 1.05 4.97
CA LEU A 377 40.17 -0.27 5.11
C LEU A 377 39.02 -0.46 4.10
N GLN A 378 38.19 0.56 3.90
CA GLN A 378 37.12 0.54 2.90
C GLN A 378 37.68 0.40 1.48
N ALA A 379 38.72 1.16 1.14
CA ALA A 379 39.41 1.04 -0.15
C ALA A 379 39.98 -0.36 -0.39
N ILE A 380 40.61 -0.98 0.63
CA ILE A 380 41.09 -2.37 0.56
C ILE A 380 39.93 -3.32 0.27
N ILE A 381 38.80 -3.18 0.96
CA ILE A 381 37.60 -4.00 0.71
C ILE A 381 37.13 -3.87 -0.74
N PHE A 382 37.12 -2.66 -1.30
CA PHE A 382 36.71 -2.43 -2.69
C PHE A 382 37.67 -3.09 -3.69
N ILE A 383 38.98 -3.03 -3.43
CA ILE A 383 40.01 -3.67 -4.25
C ILE A 383 39.82 -5.19 -4.22
N LEU A 384 39.67 -5.79 -3.03
CA LEU A 384 39.46 -7.23 -2.87
C LEU A 384 38.17 -7.70 -3.55
N ARG A 385 37.12 -6.88 -3.52
CA ARG A 385 35.84 -7.14 -4.21
C ARG A 385 35.86 -6.77 -5.70
N ARG A 386 37.00 -6.29 -6.23
CA ARG A 386 37.15 -5.81 -7.62
C ARG A 386 36.16 -4.70 -8.02
N LYS A 387 35.69 -3.91 -7.05
CA LYS A 387 34.80 -2.75 -7.24
C LYS A 387 35.59 -1.44 -7.25
N TRP A 388 36.54 -1.32 -8.17
CA TRP A 388 37.47 -0.18 -8.26
C TRP A 388 36.78 1.18 -8.38
N GLU A 389 35.63 1.22 -9.07
CA GLU A 389 34.82 2.43 -9.22
C GLU A 389 34.36 3.04 -7.88
N MET A 390 34.21 2.21 -6.82
CA MET A 390 33.78 2.67 -5.51
C MET A 390 34.82 3.56 -4.82
N ILE A 391 36.10 3.48 -5.21
CA ILE A 391 37.13 4.39 -4.73
C ILE A 391 36.85 5.81 -5.26
N GLY A 392 36.46 5.94 -6.54
CA GLY A 392 36.07 7.23 -7.11
C GLY A 392 34.82 7.80 -6.45
N TRP A 393 33.79 6.96 -6.25
CA TRP A 393 32.57 7.36 -5.53
C TRP A 393 32.83 7.75 -4.08
N MET A 394 33.76 7.09 -3.41
CA MET A 394 34.20 7.43 -2.05
C MET A 394 34.79 8.85 -1.99
N LEU A 395 35.63 9.23 -2.95
CA LEU A 395 36.19 10.59 -3.01
C LEU A 395 35.10 11.65 -3.19
N ILE A 396 34.12 11.40 -4.06
CA ILE A 396 32.96 12.29 -4.24
C ILE A 396 32.17 12.42 -2.94
N TYR A 397 31.96 11.31 -2.23
CA TYR A 397 31.26 11.31 -0.94
C TYR A 397 32.04 12.02 0.17
N ILE A 398 33.37 11.92 0.19
CA ILE A 398 34.21 12.68 1.14
C ILE A 398 33.98 14.19 0.94
N CYS A 399 33.91 14.67 -0.30
CA CYS A 399 33.56 16.06 -0.58
C CYS A 399 32.12 16.41 -0.15
N ALA A 400 31.17 15.48 -0.28
CA ALA A 400 29.78 15.65 0.13
C ALA A 400 29.55 15.42 1.64
N THR A 401 30.58 15.05 2.42
CA THR A 401 30.43 14.71 3.84
C THR A 401 29.81 15.83 4.68
N PRO A 402 30.11 17.14 4.49
CA PRO A 402 29.43 18.20 5.20
C PRO A 402 27.90 18.22 4.98
N VAL A 403 27.45 17.82 3.78
CA VAL A 403 26.02 17.71 3.48
C VAL A 403 25.43 16.51 4.23
N PHE A 404 26.03 15.33 4.09
CA PHE A 404 25.49 14.09 4.66
C PHE A 404 25.58 13.99 6.18
N ALA A 405 26.68 14.45 6.78
CA ALA A 405 26.94 14.29 8.21
C ALA A 405 26.59 15.54 9.05
N CYS A 406 26.26 16.68 8.44
CA CYS A 406 25.89 17.89 9.18
C CYS A 406 24.60 18.51 8.67
N ALA A 407 24.55 18.98 7.41
CA ALA A 407 23.39 19.72 6.91
C ALA A 407 22.09 18.89 6.92
N LEU A 408 22.14 17.64 6.43
CA LEU A 408 20.98 16.76 6.38
C LEU A 408 20.48 16.35 7.77
N PRO A 409 21.32 15.88 8.73
CA PRO A 409 20.86 15.60 10.08
C PRO A 409 20.25 16.83 10.77
N LEU A 410 20.91 17.99 10.71
CA LEU A 410 20.39 19.22 11.33
C LEU A 410 19.05 19.64 10.72
N TYR A 411 18.93 19.61 9.40
CA TYR A 411 17.65 19.86 8.72
C TYR A 411 16.58 18.86 9.15
N SER A 412 16.92 17.58 9.24
CA SER A 412 15.95 16.53 9.56
C SER A 412 15.41 16.66 10.98
N PHE A 413 16.30 16.99 11.94
CA PHE A 413 15.93 17.27 13.32
C PHE A 413 15.16 18.58 13.48
N TRP A 414 15.50 19.61 12.70
CA TRP A 414 14.78 20.88 12.72
C TRP A 414 13.34 20.73 12.20
N TYR A 415 13.14 19.90 11.18
CA TYR A 415 11.84 19.63 10.55
C TYR A 415 11.31 18.23 10.90
N MET A 416 11.50 17.82 12.15
CA MET A 416 11.11 16.48 12.62
C MET A 416 9.60 16.31 12.77
N ASP A 417 8.87 17.42 12.86
CA ASP A 417 7.42 17.54 13.00
C ASP A 417 6.67 17.78 11.67
N ASP A 418 7.39 17.91 10.56
CA ASP A 418 6.78 18.12 9.24
C ASP A 418 6.28 16.78 8.64
N PHE A 419 4.97 16.55 8.66
CA PHE A 419 4.35 15.35 8.07
C PHE A 419 3.62 15.65 6.74
N SER A 420 4.07 16.66 6.01
CA SER A 420 3.46 17.09 4.74
C SER A 420 3.45 16.06 3.61
N TRP A 421 4.26 15.00 3.73
CA TRP A 421 4.34 13.94 2.73
C TRP A 421 3.21 12.92 2.90
N GLY A 422 2.34 12.79 1.89
CA GLY A 422 1.23 11.84 1.88
C GLY A 422 -0.11 12.38 2.41
N ASN A 423 -0.12 13.50 3.14
CA ASN A 423 -1.35 14.10 3.65
C ASN A 423 -1.92 15.20 2.73
N THR A 424 -3.22 15.07 2.44
CA THR A 424 -4.01 16.06 1.72
C THR A 424 -4.21 17.30 2.60
N ARG A 425 -3.68 18.44 2.17
CA ARG A 425 -3.91 19.81 2.69
C ARG A 425 -3.61 20.06 4.17
N MET A 426 -2.47 20.72 4.41
CA MET A 426 -2.40 21.78 5.43
C MET A 426 -3.02 23.04 4.79
N VAL A 427 -4.23 23.43 5.21
CA VAL A 427 -4.74 24.77 4.88
C VAL A 427 -4.30 25.70 6.00
N THR A 428 -3.54 26.72 5.65
CA THR A 428 -3.23 27.86 6.51
C THR A 428 -4.53 28.55 6.87
N GLY A 429 -4.94 28.51 8.14
CA GLY A 429 -6.02 29.37 8.64
C GLY A 429 -5.60 30.85 8.57
N GLU A 430 -6.57 31.77 8.57
CA GLU A 430 -6.39 33.23 8.52
C GLU A 430 -5.51 33.84 9.65
N SER A 431 -4.99 33.00 10.56
CA SER A 431 -4.09 33.37 11.65
C SER A 431 -2.83 32.49 11.73
N GLY A 432 -2.43 31.81 10.65
CA GLY A 432 -1.16 31.05 10.59
C GLY A 432 -1.12 29.78 11.45
N LYS A 433 -2.20 29.42 12.15
CA LYS A 433 -2.33 28.12 12.82
C LYS A 433 -2.73 27.04 11.82
N GLN A 434 -1.92 25.98 11.80
CA GLN A 434 -2.18 24.74 11.06
C GLN A 434 -3.32 24.00 11.77
N ILE A 435 -4.48 23.86 11.13
CA ILE A 435 -5.60 23.09 11.66
C ILE A 435 -5.82 21.90 10.73
N LEU A 436 -5.64 20.68 11.27
CA LEU A 436 -6.10 19.46 10.63
C LEU A 436 -7.64 19.55 10.53
N MET A 437 -8.20 19.65 9.33
CA MET A 437 -9.59 19.24 9.13
C MET A 437 -9.58 17.71 9.12
N SER A 438 -9.70 17.11 10.30
CA SER A 438 -10.18 15.74 10.41
C SER A 438 -11.55 15.67 9.74
N ASP A 439 -11.77 14.69 8.87
CA ASP A 439 -13.15 14.28 8.53
C ASP A 439 -13.71 13.64 9.82
N GLU A 440 -14.20 14.49 10.72
CA GLU A 440 -14.59 14.21 12.11
C GLU A 440 -15.87 13.38 12.20
N GLY A 441 -15.81 12.13 11.74
CA GLY A 441 -16.78 11.13 12.10
C GLY A 441 -16.10 9.93 12.74
N LYS A 442 -16.76 9.36 13.76
CA LYS A 442 -16.34 8.08 14.34
C LYS A 442 -16.66 6.98 13.32
N PHE A 443 -15.66 6.20 12.92
CA PHE A 443 -15.90 5.00 12.12
C PHE A 443 -16.49 3.91 13.01
N ASP A 444 -17.57 3.32 12.54
CA ASP A 444 -18.16 2.12 13.12
C ASP A 444 -17.64 0.88 12.36
N PRO A 445 -16.81 0.02 12.98
CA PRO A 445 -16.29 -1.18 12.34
C PRO A 445 -17.37 -2.14 11.83
N ASP A 446 -18.55 -2.13 12.46
CA ASP A 446 -19.67 -3.02 12.10
C ASP A 446 -20.40 -2.55 10.82
N SER A 447 -20.11 -1.33 10.34
CA SER A 447 -20.60 -0.83 9.04
C SER A 447 -20.08 -1.63 7.84
N ILE A 448 -18.99 -2.40 8.01
CA ILE A 448 -18.45 -3.30 6.99
C ILE A 448 -18.81 -4.73 7.40
N PRO A 449 -19.77 -5.38 6.72
CA PRO A 449 -20.18 -6.74 7.06
C PRO A 449 -19.01 -7.70 6.85
N LYS A 450 -18.73 -8.56 7.83
CA LYS A 450 -17.68 -9.58 7.74
C LYS A 450 -18.31 -10.97 7.76
N LYS A 451 -17.84 -11.87 6.89
CA LYS A 451 -18.27 -13.27 6.85
C LYS A 451 -17.07 -14.21 6.75
N ARG A 452 -17.21 -15.45 7.20
CA ARG A 452 -16.18 -16.47 6.95
C ARG A 452 -16.22 -16.90 5.48
N TRP A 453 -15.08 -17.35 4.95
CA TRP A 453 -15.02 -17.85 3.58
C TRP A 453 -15.98 -19.02 3.34
N GLU A 454 -16.10 -19.94 4.30
CA GLU A 454 -16.97 -21.12 4.19
C GLU A 454 -18.45 -20.74 4.06
N GLU A 455 -18.90 -19.74 4.82
CA GLU A 455 -20.27 -19.20 4.76
C GLU A 455 -20.52 -18.54 3.41
N TYR A 456 -19.60 -17.68 2.96
CA TYR A 456 -19.68 -17.01 1.66
C TYR A 456 -19.68 -18.01 0.50
N GLN A 457 -18.88 -19.07 0.59
CA GLN A 457 -18.83 -20.12 -0.42
C GLN A 457 -20.13 -20.92 -0.48
N ALA A 458 -20.76 -21.19 0.67
CA ALA A 458 -22.07 -21.84 0.72
C ALA A 458 -23.14 -20.98 0.07
N GLU A 459 -23.18 -19.66 0.38
CA GLU A 459 -24.11 -18.72 -0.26
C GLU A 459 -23.93 -18.67 -1.78
N LEU A 460 -22.69 -18.59 -2.28
CA LEU A 460 -22.44 -18.64 -3.73
C LEU A 460 -22.93 -19.93 -4.39
N TRP A 461 -22.83 -21.07 -3.69
CA TRP A 461 -23.35 -22.35 -4.19
C TRP A 461 -24.87 -22.41 -4.16
N GLU A 462 -25.50 -21.89 -3.11
CA GLU A 462 -26.96 -21.79 -3.00
C GLU A 462 -27.50 -20.85 -4.07
N ASP A 463 -26.92 -19.67 -4.27
CA ASP A 463 -27.31 -18.74 -5.33
C ASP A 463 -27.16 -19.39 -6.72
N ALA A 464 -26.05 -20.10 -6.97
CA ALA A 464 -25.82 -20.81 -8.23
C ALA A 464 -26.80 -21.98 -8.45
N ALA A 465 -27.22 -22.67 -7.39
CA ALA A 465 -28.22 -23.74 -7.43
C ALA A 465 -29.62 -23.16 -7.66
N THR A 466 -29.97 -22.08 -6.96
CA THR A 466 -31.25 -21.40 -7.07
C THR A 466 -31.42 -20.77 -8.45
N HIS A 467 -30.35 -20.21 -9.04
CA HIS A 467 -30.38 -19.71 -10.42
C HIS A 467 -30.55 -20.81 -11.48
N LYS A 468 -30.08 -22.04 -11.23
CA LYS A 468 -30.40 -23.19 -12.10
C LYS A 468 -31.87 -23.60 -12.02
N ASP A 469 -32.53 -23.38 -10.89
CA ASP A 469 -33.96 -23.66 -10.70
C ASP A 469 -34.86 -22.45 -11.10
N MET A 470 -34.30 -21.23 -11.17
CA MET A 470 -35.01 -19.98 -11.47
C MET A 470 -35.09 -19.59 -12.96
N ASP A 471 -34.64 -20.43 -13.90
CA ASP A 471 -35.02 -20.31 -15.33
C ASP A 471 -36.56 -20.45 -15.55
N ALA A 472 -37.34 -20.63 -14.48
CA ALA A 472 -38.80 -20.66 -14.50
C ALA A 472 -39.53 -19.57 -13.69
N ARG A 473 -38.88 -18.67 -12.94
CA ARG A 473 -39.58 -17.53 -12.26
C ARG A 473 -38.62 -16.54 -11.57
N SER A 474 -38.74 -15.26 -11.93
CA SER A 474 -37.99 -14.14 -11.36
C SER A 474 -38.81 -13.42 -10.28
N GLU A 475 -38.23 -13.24 -9.08
CA GLU A 475 -38.61 -12.17 -8.16
C GLU A 475 -37.36 -11.48 -7.60
N ILE A 476 -37.49 -10.17 -7.42
CA ILE A 476 -36.47 -9.20 -7.03
C ILE A 476 -36.38 -9.16 -5.50
N SER A 477 -35.18 -9.32 -4.93
CA SER A 477 -34.89 -8.88 -3.56
C SER A 477 -33.65 -7.98 -3.54
N GLY A 478 -33.82 -6.80 -2.93
CA GLY A 478 -32.79 -5.79 -2.76
C GLY A 478 -32.03 -6.03 -1.46
N VAL A 479 -30.85 -6.63 -1.57
CA VAL A 479 -29.56 -6.29 -0.93
C VAL A 479 -28.60 -7.36 -1.50
N SER A 480 -27.87 -7.01 -2.56
CA SER A 480 -26.99 -7.96 -3.26
C SER A 480 -25.65 -8.08 -2.55
N TYR A 481 -25.35 -9.28 -2.02
CA TYR A 481 -23.98 -9.75 -1.79
C TYR A 481 -23.40 -10.48 -3.02
N GLY A 482 -24.23 -10.64 -4.07
CA GLY A 482 -23.87 -11.31 -5.30
C GLY A 482 -23.11 -10.36 -6.24
N THR A 483 -21.87 -10.71 -6.54
CA THR A 483 -21.12 -10.17 -7.66
C THR A 483 -21.84 -10.56 -8.95
N LYS A 484 -22.53 -9.61 -9.60
CA LYS A 484 -22.93 -9.76 -11.00
C LYS A 484 -21.72 -9.48 -11.90
N SER A 485 -20.77 -10.42 -11.93
CA SER A 485 -19.69 -10.44 -12.93
C SER A 485 -19.78 -11.71 -13.78
N TYR A 486 -20.87 -11.85 -14.52
CA TYR A 486 -20.94 -12.83 -15.59
C TYR A 486 -20.24 -12.26 -16.85
N HIS A 487 -18.97 -12.60 -17.02
CA HIS A 487 -18.29 -12.55 -18.32
C HIS A 487 -17.97 -13.99 -18.73
N PRO A 488 -18.55 -14.53 -19.82
CA PRO A 488 -18.17 -15.84 -20.29
C PRO A 488 -16.76 -15.76 -20.89
N ALA A 489 -15.79 -16.33 -20.19
CA ALA A 489 -14.54 -16.73 -20.82
C ALA A 489 -14.86 -17.90 -21.76
N MET A 490 -15.01 -17.63 -23.05
CA MET A 490 -14.93 -18.66 -24.08
C MET A 490 -13.52 -19.25 -24.02
N SER A 491 -13.36 -20.40 -23.36
CA SER A 491 -12.27 -21.31 -23.67
C SER A 491 -12.62 -22.02 -24.99
N MET A 492 -12.02 -21.58 -26.09
CA MET A 492 -11.87 -22.43 -27.27
C MET A 492 -10.91 -23.56 -26.89
N TYR A 493 -11.43 -24.66 -26.35
CA TYR A 493 -10.88 -26.01 -26.51
C TYR A 493 -11.98 -26.99 -26.09
N GLY A 494 -12.94 -27.19 -27.00
CA GLY A 494 -13.86 -28.32 -26.96
C GLY A 494 -13.18 -29.54 -27.59
N GLY A 495 -13.10 -30.62 -26.82
CA GLY A 495 -12.68 -31.95 -27.28
C GLY A 495 -13.08 -32.98 -26.23
N GLU A 496 -14.09 -33.77 -26.59
CA GLU A 496 -14.81 -34.73 -25.75
C GLU A 496 -13.93 -35.84 -25.12
N ASN A 497 -14.46 -36.40 -24.02
CA ASN A 497 -14.10 -37.68 -23.39
C ASN A 497 -12.75 -37.79 -22.65
N PHE A 498 -12.73 -37.43 -21.37
CA PHE A 498 -11.90 -38.10 -20.36
C PHE A 498 -12.67 -38.24 -19.02
N PRO A 499 -12.71 -39.43 -18.40
CA PRO A 499 -13.39 -39.62 -17.12
C PRO A 499 -12.56 -39.01 -15.97
N PRO A 500 -13.20 -38.59 -14.86
CA PRO A 500 -12.49 -37.94 -13.76
C PRO A 500 -11.57 -38.92 -13.03
N SER A 501 -10.27 -38.57 -12.97
CA SER A 501 -9.28 -39.24 -12.13
C SER A 501 -9.60 -39.01 -10.65
N ARG A 502 -10.01 -40.07 -9.95
CA ARG A 502 -10.08 -40.12 -8.48
C ARG A 502 -8.68 -40.30 -7.90
N PRO A 503 -8.34 -39.66 -6.76
CA PRO A 503 -7.17 -40.05 -5.99
C PRO A 503 -7.44 -41.41 -5.31
N MET A 504 -6.64 -42.40 -5.69
CA MET A 504 -6.58 -43.73 -5.08
C MET A 504 -5.87 -43.66 -3.73
N SER A 505 -6.60 -43.93 -2.65
CA SER A 505 -6.15 -44.79 -1.55
C SER A 505 -7.34 -45.16 -0.67
N GLN A 506 -7.97 -46.30 -0.94
CA GLN A 506 -8.95 -46.92 -0.04
C GLN A 506 -8.53 -48.39 0.19
N PHE A 507 -8.27 -48.76 1.44
CA PHE A 507 -8.35 -50.16 1.88
C PHE A 507 -9.84 -50.45 2.14
N GLY A 508 -10.40 -51.46 1.44
CA GLY A 508 -11.83 -51.84 1.45
C GLY A 508 -12.25 -52.65 2.69
N VAL A 509 -13.42 -53.31 2.79
CA VAL A 509 -14.49 -53.82 1.89
C VAL A 509 -15.69 -54.18 2.85
N PRO A 510 -16.89 -54.67 2.44
CA PRO A 510 -17.99 -54.09 1.65
C PRO A 510 -19.35 -54.02 2.41
N SER A 511 -20.31 -53.28 1.84
CA SER A 511 -21.76 -53.41 2.08
C SER A 511 -22.39 -54.43 1.11
N PRO A 512 -23.60 -54.95 1.37
CA PRO A 512 -24.52 -55.33 0.30
C PRO A 512 -25.77 -54.46 0.28
N MET A 513 -26.29 -54.33 -0.94
CA MET A 513 -27.38 -53.49 -1.42
C MET A 513 -28.63 -54.34 -1.65
N TYR A 514 -29.83 -53.83 -1.37
CA TYR A 514 -31.09 -54.22 -2.02
C TYR A 514 -32.15 -53.10 -1.81
N GLY A 515 -32.79 -52.63 -2.88
CA GLY A 515 -34.11 -51.97 -2.85
C GLY A 515 -35.19 -52.94 -3.37
N PRO A 516 -36.36 -52.48 -3.88
CA PRO A 516 -37.18 -51.29 -3.58
C PRO A 516 -38.71 -51.60 -3.51
N PHE A 517 -39.53 -50.79 -2.81
CA PHE A 517 -41.01 -50.62 -2.97
C PHE A 517 -41.37 -49.37 -2.13
N GLY A 518 -42.26 -48.42 -2.41
CA GLY A 518 -43.45 -48.28 -3.26
C GLY A 518 -44.46 -47.45 -2.44
N GLY A 519 -45.25 -46.54 -3.05
CA GLY A 519 -46.50 -46.04 -2.43
C GLY A 519 -46.70 -44.52 -2.35
N SER A 520 -47.64 -44.06 -3.18
CA SER A 520 -48.24 -42.73 -3.33
C SER A 520 -49.05 -42.22 -2.12
N ARG A 521 -49.22 -40.89 -1.98
CA ARG A 521 -50.46 -40.24 -1.48
C ARG A 521 -50.67 -38.83 -2.06
N MET A 522 -51.86 -38.61 -2.64
CA MET A 522 -52.43 -37.32 -3.06
C MET A 522 -52.96 -36.53 -1.84
N SER A 523 -53.07 -35.20 -1.93
CA SER A 523 -54.33 -34.39 -2.05
C SER A 523 -54.17 -33.20 -1.06
N LEU A 524 -54.66 -31.96 -1.20
CA LEU A 524 -55.86 -31.34 -1.78
C LEU A 524 -55.61 -29.81 -1.91
N ALA A 525 -56.26 -29.15 -2.86
CA ALA A 525 -56.50 -27.71 -2.89
C ALA A 525 -57.79 -27.35 -2.13
N PRO A 526 -58.01 -26.06 -1.81
CA PRO A 526 -59.25 -25.41 -2.29
C PRO A 526 -59.07 -23.95 -2.74
N SER A 527 -60.05 -23.50 -3.52
CA SER A 527 -60.17 -22.22 -4.21
C SER A 527 -61.23 -21.28 -3.62
N GLU A 528 -61.09 -19.99 -3.98
CA GLU A 528 -62.08 -18.90 -4.11
C GLU A 528 -62.75 -18.27 -2.87
N SER A 529 -62.59 -16.95 -2.72
CA SER A 529 -63.58 -15.92 -3.11
C SER A 529 -63.24 -14.54 -2.48
N GLY A 530 -63.40 -13.46 -3.25
CA GLY A 530 -63.06 -12.10 -2.83
C GLY A 530 -64.24 -11.28 -2.30
N MET A 531 -63.93 -10.13 -1.68
CA MET A 531 -64.77 -8.93 -1.60
C MET A 531 -63.95 -7.76 -1.02
N GLY A 532 -64.10 -6.56 -1.61
CA GLY A 532 -63.44 -5.33 -1.16
C GLY A 532 -64.28 -4.50 -0.19
N MET A 533 -63.64 -3.51 0.45
CA MET A 533 -64.28 -2.34 1.09
C MET A 533 -63.23 -1.36 1.67
N GLY A 534 -63.42 -0.07 1.43
CA GLY A 534 -63.36 0.96 2.48
C GLY A 534 -62.04 1.68 2.83
N MET A 535 -61.89 2.90 2.32
CA MET A 535 -61.14 4.08 2.85
C MET A 535 -61.28 4.30 4.40
N PRO A 536 -60.43 5.09 5.13
CA PRO A 536 -60.09 6.49 4.77
C PRO A 536 -58.75 7.11 5.23
N ARG A 537 -58.51 8.32 4.66
CA ARG A 537 -57.60 9.40 5.09
C ARG A 537 -58.08 10.13 6.37
N ASN A 538 -57.14 10.65 7.17
CA ASN A 538 -57.20 11.90 7.97
C ASN A 538 -55.74 12.25 8.37
N TYR A 539 -55.09 13.35 7.96
CA TYR A 539 -55.22 14.80 8.25
C TYR A 539 -54.91 15.25 9.70
N SER A 540 -53.78 15.94 9.88
CA SER A 540 -53.57 17.17 10.68
C SER A 540 -52.18 17.72 10.35
N GLY A 541 -52.00 18.89 9.70
CA GLY A 541 -52.15 20.22 10.28
C GLY A 541 -50.96 20.50 11.23
N SER A 542 -50.06 21.46 11.02
CA SER A 542 -50.30 22.88 10.73
C SER A 542 -49.02 23.59 10.28
N GLU A 543 -49.22 24.54 9.38
CA GLU A 543 -48.28 25.50 8.80
C GLU A 543 -47.62 26.42 9.84
N MET A 544 -46.41 26.88 9.50
CA MET A 544 -45.95 28.22 9.86
C MET A 544 -45.43 28.86 8.56
N GLU A 545 -46.20 29.83 8.05
CA GLU A 545 -45.87 30.66 6.89
C GLU A 545 -44.54 31.39 7.10
N MET A 546 -43.65 31.35 6.10
CA MET A 546 -42.52 32.26 5.96
C MET A 546 -42.62 32.95 4.61
N ALA A 547 -42.46 34.27 4.66
CA ALA A 547 -42.68 35.24 3.61
C ALA A 547 -42.15 34.84 2.22
N ASP A 548 -42.99 35.15 1.23
CA ASP A 548 -42.82 34.99 -0.20
C ASP A 548 -41.60 35.79 -0.73
N LEU A 549 -40.42 35.19 -0.69
CA LEU A 549 -39.28 35.59 -1.52
C LEU A 549 -39.42 34.85 -2.85
N GLN A 550 -39.96 35.52 -3.87
CA GLN A 550 -39.95 35.03 -5.25
C GLN A 550 -38.49 34.88 -5.73
N LEU A 551 -37.89 33.73 -5.42
CA LEU A 551 -36.60 33.32 -5.93
C LEU A 551 -36.76 32.91 -7.41
N PRO A 552 -35.80 33.26 -8.28
CA PRO A 552 -35.84 32.83 -9.67
C PRO A 552 -35.81 31.30 -9.77
N SER A 553 -36.51 30.75 -10.76
CA SER A 553 -36.51 29.31 -11.02
C SER A 553 -35.13 28.81 -11.43
N ASP A 554 -34.86 27.53 -11.16
CA ASP A 554 -33.57 26.91 -11.48
C ASP A 554 -33.27 26.98 -13.00
N ASP A 555 -34.29 26.89 -13.86
CA ASP A 555 -34.15 27.07 -15.31
C ASP A 555 -33.75 28.50 -15.71
N ALA A 556 -34.27 29.51 -15.02
CA ALA A 556 -33.90 30.90 -15.26
C ALA A 556 -32.45 31.17 -14.84
N ILE A 557 -32.04 30.63 -13.69
CA ILE A 557 -30.64 30.71 -13.22
C ILE A 557 -29.70 30.02 -14.22
N LEU A 558 -30.08 28.85 -14.73
CA LEU A 558 -29.26 28.09 -15.68
C LEU A 558 -29.12 28.81 -17.03
N ALA A 559 -30.19 29.45 -17.52
CA ALA A 559 -30.15 30.27 -18.73
C ALA A 559 -29.18 31.45 -18.60
N GLU A 560 -29.20 32.14 -17.46
CA GLU A 560 -28.30 33.26 -17.20
C GLU A 560 -26.85 32.82 -16.99
N ILE A 561 -26.60 31.66 -16.38
CA ILE A 561 -25.24 31.09 -16.30
C ILE A 561 -24.66 30.86 -17.69
N ARG A 562 -25.45 30.32 -18.63
CA ARG A 562 -25.00 30.12 -20.02
C ARG A 562 -24.68 31.45 -20.70
N ASP A 563 -25.47 32.49 -20.48
CA ASP A 563 -25.21 33.81 -21.06
C ASP A 563 -23.96 34.49 -20.47
N ILE A 564 -23.74 34.38 -19.16
CA ILE A 564 -22.53 34.88 -18.49
C ILE A 564 -21.29 34.17 -19.03
N LEU A 565 -21.31 32.84 -19.14
CA LEU A 565 -20.18 32.05 -19.64
C LEU A 565 -19.90 32.29 -21.12
N ARG A 566 -20.91 32.63 -21.94
CA ARG A 566 -20.73 32.97 -23.35
C ARG A 566 -19.95 34.26 -23.55
N ASN A 567 -20.11 35.23 -22.66
CA ASN A 567 -19.55 36.58 -22.81
C ASN A 567 -18.30 36.84 -21.96
N ALA A 568 -17.89 35.88 -21.14
CA ALA A 568 -16.77 36.03 -20.20
C ALA A 568 -15.52 35.26 -20.63
N ASP A 569 -14.36 35.77 -20.22
CA ASP A 569 -13.08 35.06 -20.39
C ASP A 569 -12.99 33.89 -19.40
N LEU A 570 -13.02 32.67 -19.94
CA LEU A 570 -13.00 31.42 -19.19
C LEU A 570 -11.73 31.23 -18.35
N MET A 571 -10.64 31.94 -18.65
CA MET A 571 -9.38 31.83 -17.92
C MET A 571 -9.35 32.66 -16.62
N THR A 572 -10.31 33.58 -16.44
CA THR A 572 -10.35 34.49 -15.29
C THR A 572 -11.65 34.42 -14.48
N ILE A 573 -12.70 33.81 -15.04
CA ILE A 573 -14.00 33.73 -14.37
C ILE A 573 -13.98 32.74 -13.19
N THR A 574 -14.58 33.15 -12.07
CA THR A 574 -14.70 32.31 -10.87
C THR A 574 -16.16 32.03 -10.54
N LYS A 575 -16.45 30.92 -9.85
CA LYS A 575 -17.81 30.63 -9.36
C LYS A 575 -18.37 31.74 -8.47
N LYS A 576 -17.49 32.46 -7.76
CA LYS A 576 -17.87 33.59 -6.91
C LYS A 576 -18.27 34.82 -7.74
N SER A 577 -17.58 35.10 -8.84
CA SER A 577 -17.96 36.20 -9.75
C SER A 577 -19.24 35.89 -10.51
N ILE A 578 -19.47 34.63 -10.91
CA ILE A 578 -20.73 34.19 -11.54
C ILE A 578 -21.91 34.39 -10.58
N LYS A 579 -21.78 33.95 -9.31
CA LYS A 579 -22.82 34.16 -8.30
C LYS A 579 -23.11 35.65 -8.08
N ALA A 580 -22.09 36.49 -7.94
CA ALA A 580 -22.27 37.92 -7.72
C ALA A 580 -22.98 38.61 -8.91
N GLU A 581 -22.68 38.17 -10.14
CA GLU A 581 -23.33 38.67 -11.34
C GLU A 581 -24.78 38.20 -11.46
N LEU A 582 -25.09 36.96 -11.08
CA LEU A 582 -26.47 36.46 -11.01
C LEU A 582 -27.28 37.21 -9.95
N GLU A 583 -26.71 37.47 -8.77
CA GLU A 583 -27.35 38.28 -7.71
C GLU A 583 -27.63 39.70 -8.20
N ARG A 584 -26.74 40.27 -9.03
CA ARG A 584 -26.94 41.56 -9.69
C ARG A 584 -28.07 41.54 -10.72
N ARG A 585 -28.18 40.48 -11.52
CA ARG A 585 -29.21 40.33 -12.58
C ARG A 585 -30.60 40.06 -12.02
N PHE A 586 -30.70 39.22 -10.99
CA PHE A 586 -31.98 38.87 -10.36
C PHE A 586 -32.38 39.81 -9.22
N GLY A 587 -31.47 40.67 -8.76
CA GLY A 587 -31.76 41.65 -7.70
C GLY A 587 -32.05 41.03 -6.33
N VAL A 588 -31.73 39.75 -6.14
CA VAL A 588 -31.98 38.99 -4.90
C VAL A 588 -30.72 38.24 -4.47
N PRO A 589 -30.47 38.07 -3.15
CA PRO A 589 -29.38 37.22 -2.67
C PRO A 589 -29.63 35.75 -3.02
N LEU A 590 -28.63 35.08 -3.59
CA LEU A 590 -28.70 33.67 -4.05
C LEU A 590 -27.84 32.75 -3.19
N ASP A 591 -27.64 33.09 -1.90
CA ASP A 591 -26.85 32.27 -0.96
C ASP A 591 -27.38 30.84 -0.82
N SER A 592 -28.71 30.69 -0.77
CA SER A 592 -29.38 29.38 -0.69
C SER A 592 -29.22 28.52 -1.96
N ARG A 593 -28.84 29.12 -3.09
CA ARG A 593 -28.64 28.46 -4.40
C ARG A 593 -27.17 28.35 -4.80
N ARG A 594 -26.23 28.68 -3.90
CA ARG A 594 -24.78 28.63 -4.16
C ARG A 594 -24.29 27.27 -4.66
N GLN A 595 -24.80 26.18 -4.08
CA GLN A 595 -24.43 24.83 -4.49
C GLN A 595 -24.91 24.52 -5.92
N TYR A 596 -26.16 24.86 -6.24
CA TYR A 596 -26.74 24.67 -7.56
C TYR A 596 -26.02 25.48 -8.64
N ILE A 597 -25.72 26.76 -8.39
CA ILE A 597 -24.95 27.60 -9.32
C ILE A 597 -23.56 26.98 -9.56
N GLY A 598 -22.94 26.43 -8.51
CA GLY A 598 -21.63 25.80 -8.59
C GLY A 598 -21.61 24.52 -9.42
N SER A 599 -22.65 23.68 -9.31
CA SER A 599 -22.78 22.44 -10.09
C SER A 599 -23.21 22.71 -11.52
N ALA A 600 -24.17 23.63 -11.74
CA ALA A 600 -24.61 24.01 -13.08
C ALA A 600 -23.48 24.64 -13.92
N THR A 601 -22.66 25.49 -13.30
CA THR A 601 -21.47 26.08 -13.96
C THR A 601 -20.48 24.98 -14.40
N GLU A 602 -20.21 23.99 -13.55
CA GLU A 602 -19.31 22.89 -13.90
C GLU A 602 -19.88 21.99 -14.98
N ALA A 603 -21.18 21.69 -14.93
CA ALA A 603 -21.85 20.87 -15.94
C ALA A 603 -21.85 21.53 -17.33
N ILE A 604 -22.01 22.86 -17.41
CA ILE A 604 -21.92 23.60 -18.67
C ILE A 604 -20.46 23.61 -19.18
N LEU A 605 -19.47 23.83 -18.31
CA LEU A 605 -18.06 23.84 -18.69
C LEU A 605 -17.52 22.46 -19.09
N SER A 606 -18.09 21.38 -18.53
CA SER A 606 -17.74 19.99 -18.88
C SER A 606 -18.52 19.44 -20.07
N GLY A 607 -19.42 20.24 -20.66
CA GLY A 607 -20.24 19.84 -21.83
C GLY A 607 -21.36 18.84 -21.51
N GLN A 608 -21.74 18.71 -20.24
CA GLN A 608 -22.82 17.82 -19.79
C GLN A 608 -24.21 18.45 -19.87
N LEU A 609 -24.30 19.78 -20.02
CA LEU A 609 -25.56 20.56 -20.09
C LEU A 609 -25.52 21.68 -21.13
#